data_AF-A0A0W0UA46-F1
#
_entry.id   AF-A0A0W0UA46-F1
#
_cell.length_a   1.000
_cell.length_b   1.000
_cell.length_c   1.000
_cell.angle_alpha   90.00
_cell.angle_beta   90.00
_cell.angle_gamma   90.00
#
_symmetry.space_group_name_H-M   'P 1'
#
loop_
_entity.id
_entity.type
_entity.pdbx_description
1 polymer ?
#
loop_
_entity_poly.entity_id
_entity_poly.type
_entity_poly.pdbx_seq_one_letter_code
_entity_poly.pdbx_strand_id
1 'polypeptide(L)'
;MKKLVLFSLMSIAAFAANSSPIMHANTLIFEGTGGSIVYFVVGATNFVLAPASPAPDRDTQSYEPYSVYPMNSWEGTEWAWTKDFTSTLTVHAPRKKNAKVARWASQQQRAVLNGRNSHVYATVSGGSLASAPDDLNFAFIGDLYLDTYEGNYRCPNVIIGQGNTATINNWWIYTNFWPSNKDGTPAKSGHKNRLECIRYYRGLETRKQFSISRTTKSNKFVISRID
;
A
#
# COMPACT_ATOMS: atom_id res chain seq x y z
N MET A 1 -27.41 -37.76 -58.36
CA MET A 1 -28.01 -37.10 -57.16
C MET A 1 -26.87 -36.66 -56.25
N LYS A 2 -26.74 -35.37 -55.91
CA LYS A 2 -25.73 -34.89 -54.95
C LYS A 2 -26.40 -34.64 -53.60
N LYS A 3 -25.92 -35.29 -52.52
CA LYS A 3 -26.41 -35.03 -51.16
C LYS A 3 -25.76 -33.74 -50.63
N LEU A 4 -26.57 -32.74 -50.31
CA LEU A 4 -26.13 -31.52 -49.64
C LEU A 4 -26.09 -31.80 -48.13
N VAL A 5 -24.90 -31.79 -47.53
CA VAL A 5 -24.75 -31.95 -46.07
C VAL A 5 -24.74 -30.56 -45.44
N LEU A 6 -25.84 -30.22 -44.77
CA LEU A 6 -26.01 -28.93 -44.10
C LEU A 6 -25.39 -28.99 -42.70
N PHE A 7 -24.17 -28.49 -42.54
CA PHE A 7 -23.54 -28.33 -41.23
C PHE A 7 -24.14 -27.13 -40.49
N SER A 8 -25.02 -27.36 -39.52
CA SER A 8 -25.50 -26.32 -38.61
C SER A 8 -24.42 -25.97 -37.59
N LEU A 9 -23.70 -24.86 -37.83
CA LEU A 9 -22.83 -24.24 -36.83
C LEU A 9 -23.69 -23.67 -35.70
N MET A 10 -23.95 -24.48 -34.68
CA MET A 10 -24.46 -23.98 -33.39
C MET A 10 -23.38 -23.10 -32.77
N SER A 11 -23.55 -21.78 -32.89
CA SER A 11 -22.76 -20.80 -32.14
C SER A 11 -23.09 -20.95 -30.65
N ILE A 12 -22.27 -21.73 -29.95
CA ILE A 12 -22.31 -21.80 -28.48
C ILE A 12 -21.83 -20.44 -27.97
N ALA A 13 -22.78 -19.53 -27.75
CA ALA A 13 -22.55 -18.31 -27.01
C ALA A 13 -22.19 -18.71 -25.57
N ALA A 14 -20.89 -18.81 -25.30
CA ALA A 14 -20.38 -19.03 -23.97
C ALA A 14 -20.73 -17.81 -23.12
N PHE A 15 -21.86 -17.87 -22.42
CA PHE A 15 -22.18 -16.96 -21.33
C PHE A 15 -21.17 -17.21 -20.20
N ALA A 16 -20.02 -16.57 -20.32
CA ALA A 16 -19.13 -16.35 -19.19
C ALA A 16 -19.92 -15.51 -18.18
N ALA A 17 -20.54 -16.19 -17.22
CA ALA A 17 -21.14 -15.55 -16.07
C ALA A 17 -20.01 -14.76 -15.38
N ASN A 18 -20.06 -13.43 -15.49
CA ASN A 18 -19.16 -12.53 -14.79
C ASN A 18 -19.47 -12.63 -13.29
N SER A 19 -18.93 -13.66 -12.64
CA SER A 19 -18.97 -13.79 -11.20
C SER A 19 -18.19 -12.64 -10.60
N SER A 20 -18.84 -11.91 -9.69
CA SER A 20 -18.19 -10.85 -8.93
C SER A 20 -16.93 -11.40 -8.27
N PRO A 21 -15.85 -10.60 -8.17
CA PRO A 21 -14.64 -11.01 -7.48
C PRO A 21 -14.94 -11.52 -6.07
N ILE A 22 -14.33 -12.65 -5.68
CA ILE A 22 -14.39 -13.10 -4.29
C ILE A 22 -13.62 -12.07 -3.45
N MET A 23 -14.37 -11.35 -2.62
CA MET A 23 -13.83 -10.36 -1.71
C MET A 23 -13.26 -11.06 -0.47
N HIS A 24 -12.11 -10.58 0.00
CA HIS A 24 -11.50 -11.07 1.24
C HIS A 24 -11.26 -9.90 2.18
N ALA A 25 -11.56 -10.09 3.46
CA ALA A 25 -11.03 -9.23 4.51
C ALA A 25 -9.52 -9.48 4.66
N ASN A 26 -8.72 -8.42 4.55
CA ASN A 26 -7.27 -8.46 4.70
C ASN A 26 -6.88 -7.52 5.84
N THR A 27 -6.47 -8.09 6.97
CA THR A 27 -6.17 -7.33 8.19
C THR A 27 -4.67 -7.06 8.32
N LEU A 28 -4.30 -5.80 8.44
CA LEU A 28 -2.96 -5.29 8.79
C LEU A 28 -3.00 -4.70 10.21
N ILE A 29 -1.96 -4.92 11.00
CA ILE A 29 -1.82 -4.41 12.37
C ILE A 29 -0.61 -3.47 12.44
N PHE A 30 -0.77 -2.35 13.12
CA PHE A 30 0.31 -1.43 13.45
C PHE A 30 0.48 -1.34 14.96
N GLU A 31 1.72 -1.32 15.44
CA GLU A 31 2.08 -1.26 16.86
C GLU A 31 3.07 -0.12 17.13
N GLY A 32 2.81 0.65 18.18
CA GLY A 32 3.73 1.66 18.70
C GLY A 32 4.77 1.12 19.67
N THR A 33 5.93 1.77 19.76
CA THR A 33 6.96 1.46 20.77
C THR A 33 7.63 2.72 21.31
N GLY A 34 8.28 2.61 22.47
CA GLY A 34 9.15 3.67 23.02
C GLY A 34 8.41 4.81 23.73
N GLY A 35 7.46 4.50 24.62
CA GLY A 35 6.67 5.49 25.36
C GLY A 35 5.70 6.33 24.50
N SER A 36 5.76 6.17 23.18
CA SER A 36 4.83 6.76 22.24
C SER A 36 3.58 5.89 22.18
N ILE A 37 2.47 6.44 22.63
CA ILE A 37 1.12 5.95 22.34
C ILE A 37 0.88 6.17 20.84
N VAL A 38 1.31 5.24 19.98
CA VAL A 38 1.12 5.38 18.53
C VAL A 38 -0.31 5.05 18.18
N TYR A 39 -1.15 6.08 18.15
CA TYR A 39 -2.48 5.96 17.58
C TYR A 39 -2.39 6.09 16.05
N PHE A 40 -2.44 4.94 15.38
CA PHE A 40 -2.76 4.83 13.95
C PHE A 40 -4.25 5.16 13.71
N VAL A 41 -4.59 6.46 13.64
CA VAL A 41 -5.82 6.85 12.96
C VAL A 41 -5.51 6.70 11.47
N VAL A 42 -5.77 5.52 10.94
CA VAL A 42 -5.92 5.35 9.49
C VAL A 42 -7.23 6.05 9.15
N GLY A 43 -7.15 7.36 8.89
CA GLY A 43 -8.28 8.18 8.48
C GLY A 43 -8.75 7.68 7.12
N ALA A 44 -9.63 6.68 7.12
CA ALA A 44 -10.22 6.07 5.93
C ALA A 44 -10.86 7.12 4.99
N THR A 45 -11.23 8.27 5.55
CA THR A 45 -11.71 9.47 4.83
C THR A 45 -10.70 10.09 3.86
N ASN A 46 -9.40 9.83 3.98
CA ASN A 46 -8.33 10.42 3.15
C ASN A 46 -7.50 9.38 2.36
N PHE A 47 -7.90 8.10 2.32
CA PHE A 47 -7.30 7.13 1.40
C PHE A 47 -7.91 7.29 0.01
N VAL A 48 -7.42 8.33 -0.67
CA VAL A 48 -7.92 8.73 -1.97
C VAL A 48 -7.49 7.73 -3.04
N LEU A 49 -8.50 7.09 -3.63
CA LEU A 49 -8.43 6.29 -4.85
C LEU A 49 -8.02 7.14 -6.07
N ALA A 50 -6.79 7.63 -6.09
CA ALA A 50 -6.02 8.20 -7.21
C ALA A 50 -6.25 9.61 -7.82
N PRO A 51 -7.30 10.45 -7.62
CA PRO A 51 -7.21 11.86 -8.03
C PRO A 51 -6.21 12.67 -7.20
N ALA A 52 -5.65 12.07 -6.14
CA ALA A 52 -4.50 12.58 -5.38
C ALA A 52 -3.19 11.80 -5.66
N SER A 53 -3.14 10.96 -6.70
CA SER A 53 -1.96 10.20 -7.10
C SER A 53 -0.83 11.16 -7.54
N PRO A 54 0.36 11.16 -6.91
CA PRO A 54 1.46 12.06 -7.26
C PRO A 54 2.06 11.74 -8.65
N ALA A 55 1.94 10.50 -9.13
CA ALA A 55 2.13 10.20 -10.55
C ALA A 55 0.77 10.26 -11.29
N PRO A 56 0.62 11.01 -12.40
CA PRO A 56 -0.57 10.88 -13.23
C PRO A 56 -0.62 9.46 -13.81
N ASP A 57 -1.80 8.85 -13.79
CA ASP A 57 -1.98 7.53 -14.42
C ASP A 57 -1.84 7.67 -15.94
N ARG A 58 -0.82 7.03 -16.50
CA ARG A 58 -0.46 7.11 -17.93
C ARG A 58 -0.86 5.86 -18.70
N ASP A 59 -1.22 4.78 -18.00
CA ASP A 59 -1.65 3.56 -18.66
C ASP A 59 -3.14 3.70 -18.95
N THR A 60 -3.53 3.71 -20.23
CA THR A 60 -4.93 3.60 -20.64
C THR A 60 -5.43 2.17 -20.38
N GLN A 61 -5.60 1.81 -19.10
CA GLN A 61 -5.89 0.44 -18.71
C GLN A 61 -7.34 0.08 -19.01
N SER A 62 -7.53 -0.93 -19.87
CA SER A 62 -8.74 -1.75 -19.81
C SER A 62 -8.76 -2.47 -18.47
N TYR A 63 -9.71 -2.05 -17.62
CA TYR A 63 -9.95 -2.58 -16.30
C TYR A 63 -10.20 -4.10 -16.37
N GLU A 64 -9.21 -4.92 -16.03
CA GLU A 64 -9.51 -6.30 -15.69
C GLU A 64 -10.33 -6.28 -14.39
N PRO A 65 -11.43 -7.05 -14.27
CA PRO A 65 -12.36 -6.97 -13.14
C PRO A 65 -11.78 -7.41 -11.78
N TYR A 66 -10.47 -7.66 -11.72
CA TYR A 66 -9.72 -8.05 -10.54
C TYR A 66 -8.46 -7.17 -10.31
N SER A 67 -8.26 -6.12 -11.11
CA SER A 67 -7.15 -5.17 -10.93
C SER A 67 -7.54 -4.13 -9.89
N VAL A 68 -6.79 -4.07 -8.80
CA VAL A 68 -7.03 -3.09 -7.72
C VAL A 68 -6.19 -1.83 -7.93
N TYR A 69 -6.29 -1.25 -9.13
CA TYR A 69 -6.60 0.16 -9.38
C TYR A 69 -6.78 0.40 -10.90
N PRO A 70 -7.74 1.22 -11.37
CA PRO A 70 -8.86 1.76 -10.62
C PRO A 70 -9.90 0.70 -10.24
N MET A 71 -10.50 0.85 -9.06
CA MET A 71 -11.19 -0.23 -8.37
C MET A 71 -12.65 -0.37 -8.84
N ASN A 72 -12.98 -1.50 -9.46
CA ASN A 72 -14.36 -1.89 -9.76
C ASN A 72 -15.05 -2.65 -8.61
N SER A 73 -14.27 -3.11 -7.62
CA SER A 73 -14.73 -3.98 -6.53
C SER A 73 -13.88 -3.81 -5.25
N TRP A 74 -14.19 -2.81 -4.44
CA TRP A 74 -13.56 -2.56 -3.14
C TRP A 74 -14.61 -2.02 -2.17
N GLU A 75 -14.69 -2.60 -0.97
CA GLU A 75 -15.69 -2.20 0.04
C GLU A 75 -15.11 -1.19 1.06
N GLY A 76 -13.86 -0.75 0.87
CA GLY A 76 -13.22 0.28 1.68
C GLY A 76 -12.22 -0.24 2.71
N THR A 77 -12.02 0.57 3.75
CA THR A 77 -11.12 0.29 4.88
C THR A 77 -11.84 0.51 6.20
N GLU A 78 -11.78 -0.49 7.08
CA GLU A 78 -12.21 -0.37 8.46
C GLU A 78 -11.00 -0.20 9.39
N TRP A 79 -11.17 0.55 10.48
CA TRP A 79 -10.14 0.73 11.50
C TRP A 79 -10.69 0.54 12.91
N ALA A 80 -9.86 0.02 13.81
CA ALA A 80 -10.25 -0.24 15.20
C ALA A 80 -9.09 -0.08 16.20
N TRP A 81 -9.41 0.45 17.38
CA TRP A 81 -8.51 0.52 18.53
C TRP A 81 -8.49 -0.76 19.34
N THR A 82 -7.31 -1.06 19.88
CA THR A 82 -7.14 -2.02 20.97
C THR A 82 -6.41 -1.38 22.15
N LYS A 83 -6.45 -2.01 23.32
CA LYS A 83 -5.81 -1.47 24.55
C LYS A 83 -4.28 -1.48 24.51
N ASP A 84 -3.68 -2.22 23.57
CA ASP A 84 -2.26 -2.59 23.61
C ASP A 84 -1.37 -1.74 22.67
N PHE A 85 -1.72 -0.47 22.47
CA PHE A 85 -1.06 0.43 21.49
C PHE A 85 -1.01 -0.13 20.06
N THR A 86 -2.00 -0.96 19.70
CA THR A 86 -2.18 -1.44 18.33
C THR A 86 -3.45 -0.93 17.68
N SER A 87 -3.31 -0.55 16.41
CA SER A 87 -4.41 -0.24 15.50
C SER A 87 -4.50 -1.32 14.43
N THR A 88 -5.73 -1.61 14.03
CA THR A 88 -6.03 -2.59 13.00
C THR A 88 -6.59 -1.87 11.78
N LEU A 89 -6.13 -2.24 10.58
CA LEU A 89 -6.63 -1.81 9.28
C LEU A 89 -7.13 -3.03 8.51
N THR A 90 -8.43 -3.09 8.21
CA THR A 90 -9.01 -4.18 7.40
C THR A 90 -9.35 -3.66 6.01
N VAL A 91 -8.81 -4.31 4.97
CA VAL A 91 -9.00 -3.96 3.56
C VAL A 91 -9.80 -5.07 2.87
N HIS A 92 -10.97 -4.71 2.34
CA HIS A 92 -11.89 -5.64 1.67
C HIS A 92 -11.59 -5.70 0.17
N ALA A 93 -10.76 -6.66 -0.26
CA ALA A 93 -10.23 -6.70 -1.62
C ALA A 93 -10.04 -8.12 -2.16
N PRO A 94 -10.10 -8.33 -3.49
CA PRO A 94 -9.78 -9.61 -4.11
C PRO A 94 -8.28 -9.93 -3.99
N ARG A 95 -7.93 -11.22 -3.96
CA ARG A 95 -6.55 -11.71 -3.88
C ARG A 95 -6.08 -12.26 -5.23
N LYS A 96 -5.70 -11.37 -6.15
CA LYS A 96 -5.10 -11.76 -7.44
C LYS A 96 -3.77 -11.06 -7.66
N LYS A 97 -2.69 -11.84 -7.73
CA LYS A 97 -1.35 -11.38 -8.13
C LYS A 97 -1.43 -10.55 -9.40
N ASN A 98 -1.02 -9.30 -9.33
CA ASN A 98 -1.15 -8.36 -10.42
C ASN A 98 0.07 -7.43 -10.50
N ALA A 99 0.90 -7.67 -11.51
CA ALA A 99 2.07 -6.85 -11.81
C ALA A 99 1.74 -5.39 -12.18
N LYS A 100 0.52 -5.07 -12.64
CA LYS A 100 0.10 -3.68 -12.88
C LYS A 100 -0.05 -2.92 -11.56
N VAL A 101 -0.63 -3.55 -10.54
CA VAL A 101 -0.77 -2.98 -9.19
C VAL A 101 0.60 -2.77 -8.52
N ALA A 102 1.50 -3.75 -8.65
CA ALA A 102 2.89 -3.64 -8.20
C ALA A 102 3.66 -2.50 -8.88
N ARG A 103 3.52 -2.38 -10.21
CA ARG A 103 4.09 -1.30 -11.02
C ARG A 103 3.54 0.06 -10.61
N TRP A 104 2.23 0.18 -10.43
CA TRP A 104 1.58 1.40 -9.94
C TRP A 104 2.16 1.84 -8.60
N ALA A 105 2.20 0.95 -7.59
CA ALA A 105 2.76 1.27 -6.27
C ALA A 105 4.23 1.72 -6.35
N SER A 106 5.00 1.10 -7.23
CA SER A 106 6.39 1.44 -7.50
C SER A 106 6.56 2.80 -8.20
N GLN A 107 5.66 3.15 -9.13
CA GLN A 107 5.60 4.47 -9.77
C GLN A 107 5.22 5.55 -8.75
N GLN A 108 4.24 5.29 -7.88
CA GLN A 108 3.86 6.23 -6.83
C GLN A 108 5.02 6.53 -5.90
N GLN A 109 5.76 5.53 -5.42
CA GLN A 109 6.91 5.81 -4.54
C GLN A 109 7.96 6.66 -5.25
N ARG A 110 8.28 6.37 -6.52
CA ARG A 110 9.23 7.18 -7.29
C ARG A 110 8.77 8.64 -7.42
N ALA A 111 7.47 8.88 -7.58
CA ALA A 111 6.90 10.23 -7.61
C ALA A 111 6.97 10.92 -6.25
N VAL A 112 6.57 10.25 -5.15
CA VAL A 112 6.68 10.76 -3.77
C VAL A 112 8.12 11.15 -3.44
N LEU A 113 9.09 10.33 -3.84
CA LEU A 113 10.51 10.58 -3.63
C LEU A 113 11.15 11.49 -4.69
N ASN A 114 10.38 12.06 -5.62
CA ASN A 114 10.86 12.92 -6.71
C ASN A 114 12.04 12.32 -7.51
N GLY A 115 12.00 11.00 -7.75
CA GLY A 115 13.06 10.26 -8.44
C GLY A 115 14.39 10.13 -7.68
N ARG A 116 14.47 10.59 -6.41
CA ARG A 116 15.70 10.52 -5.59
C ARG A 116 16.11 9.09 -5.27
N ASN A 117 15.24 8.10 -5.44
CA ASN A 117 15.57 6.69 -5.26
C ASN A 117 15.82 6.00 -6.61
N SER A 118 17.02 5.42 -6.79
CA SER A 118 17.29 4.54 -7.92
C SER A 118 16.49 3.22 -7.86
N HIS A 119 16.14 2.80 -6.64
CA HIS A 119 15.44 1.54 -6.33
C HIS A 119 14.19 1.81 -5.51
N VAL A 120 13.14 1.00 -5.74
CA VAL A 120 11.87 1.07 -5.00
C VAL A 120 11.96 0.14 -3.80
N TYR A 121 11.75 0.67 -2.60
CA TYR A 121 11.95 -0.04 -1.33
C TYR A 121 10.68 -0.09 -0.48
N ALA A 122 10.39 -1.26 0.04
CA ALA A 122 9.33 -1.47 1.03
C ALA A 122 9.84 -2.32 2.21
N THR A 123 9.24 -2.15 3.38
CA THR A 123 9.36 -3.16 4.45
C THR A 123 8.30 -4.21 4.19
N VAL A 124 8.72 -5.47 4.06
CA VAL A 124 7.78 -6.59 4.07
C VAL A 124 7.47 -6.98 5.51
N SER A 125 6.19 -7.14 5.84
CA SER A 125 5.79 -7.66 7.15
C SER A 125 6.29 -9.10 7.30
N GLY A 126 6.91 -9.41 8.43
CA GLY A 126 7.67 -10.66 8.61
C GLY A 126 9.14 -10.62 8.14
N GLY A 127 9.58 -9.67 7.30
CA GLY A 127 10.95 -9.63 6.73
C GLY A 127 11.70 -8.30 6.87
N SER A 128 12.80 -8.14 6.14
CA SER A 128 13.63 -6.92 6.17
C SER A 128 13.09 -5.82 5.24
N LEU A 129 13.86 -4.73 5.12
CA LEU A 129 13.81 -3.91 3.90
C LEU A 129 14.04 -4.84 2.71
N ALA A 130 13.21 -4.70 1.67
CA ALA A 130 13.28 -5.47 0.44
C ALA A 130 13.05 -4.55 -0.75
N SER A 131 13.41 -5.03 -1.95
CA SER A 131 12.85 -4.51 -3.19
C SER A 131 11.32 -4.58 -3.12
N ALA A 132 10.64 -3.64 -3.79
CA ALA A 132 9.20 -3.79 -4.03
C ALA A 132 8.89 -5.15 -4.71
N PRO A 133 7.78 -5.81 -4.36
CA PRO A 133 7.37 -7.06 -4.99
C PRO A 133 6.98 -6.83 -6.45
N ASP A 134 7.19 -7.84 -7.30
CA ASP A 134 6.78 -7.81 -8.71
C ASP A 134 5.26 -7.99 -8.90
N ASP A 135 4.56 -8.57 -7.91
CA ASP A 135 3.11 -8.80 -7.90
C ASP A 135 2.47 -8.31 -6.59
N LEU A 136 1.35 -7.60 -6.70
CA LEU A 136 0.47 -7.24 -5.58
C LEU A 136 -0.94 -7.77 -5.83
N ASN A 137 -1.66 -8.15 -4.78
CA ASN A 137 -3.11 -8.35 -4.80
C ASN A 137 -3.83 -6.99 -4.87
N PHE A 138 -3.38 -6.03 -4.06
CA PHE A 138 -3.88 -4.66 -4.04
C PHE A 138 -2.81 -3.70 -3.50
N ALA A 139 -2.98 -2.42 -3.84
CA ALA A 139 -2.20 -1.33 -3.29
C ALA A 139 -3.08 -0.08 -3.16
N PHE A 140 -2.69 0.82 -2.26
CA PHE A 140 -3.31 2.12 -2.07
C PHE A 140 -2.29 3.12 -1.56
N ILE A 141 -2.58 4.40 -1.75
CA ILE A 141 -1.80 5.54 -1.24
C ILE A 141 -2.72 6.43 -0.42
N GLY A 142 -2.19 7.04 0.65
CA GLY A 142 -2.94 8.02 1.41
C GLY A 142 -2.14 8.57 2.58
N ASP A 143 -2.85 9.23 3.49
CA ASP A 143 -2.25 9.80 4.69
C ASP A 143 -2.33 8.85 5.86
N LEU A 144 -1.21 8.68 6.55
CA LEU A 144 -1.14 7.98 7.81
C LEU A 144 -1.03 8.99 8.96
N TYR A 145 -1.93 8.94 9.93
CA TYR A 145 -1.82 9.73 11.15
C TYR A 145 -1.23 8.90 12.30
N LEU A 146 -0.29 9.51 13.02
CA LEU A 146 0.34 9.00 14.23
C LEU A 146 0.07 9.99 15.35
N ASP A 147 -0.81 9.68 16.29
CA ASP A 147 -0.76 10.39 17.57
C ASP A 147 0.48 9.95 18.36
N THR A 148 0.96 10.83 19.23
CA THR A 148 2.11 10.61 20.11
C THR A 148 1.93 11.46 21.37
N TYR A 149 2.74 11.24 22.41
CA TYR A 149 2.73 12.14 23.58
C TYR A 149 3.11 13.59 23.22
N GLU A 150 3.82 13.82 22.11
CA GLU A 150 4.12 15.16 21.61
C GLU A 150 2.90 15.78 20.93
N GLY A 151 2.07 14.95 20.26
CA GLY A 151 0.82 15.26 19.58
C GLY A 151 0.68 14.54 18.22
N ASN A 152 -0.39 14.88 17.49
CA ASN A 152 -0.73 14.28 16.20
C ASN A 152 0.21 14.69 15.05
N TYR A 153 0.80 13.70 14.39
CA TYR A 153 1.57 13.79 13.14
C TYR A 153 0.80 13.17 11.98
N ARG A 154 0.98 13.72 10.78
CA ARG A 154 0.49 13.20 9.49
C ARG A 154 1.69 12.82 8.63
N CYS A 155 1.84 11.55 8.29
CA CYS A 155 2.78 11.04 7.30
C CYS A 155 2.06 11.01 5.94
N PRO A 156 2.32 11.95 5.03
CA PRO A 156 1.59 12.02 3.77
C PRO A 156 2.09 11.00 2.77
N ASN A 157 1.25 10.63 1.80
CA ASN A 157 1.60 9.81 0.65
C ASN A 157 2.24 8.45 0.99
N VAL A 158 1.79 7.82 2.07
CA VAL A 158 2.22 6.47 2.45
C VAL A 158 1.52 5.47 1.54
N ILE A 159 2.32 4.64 0.86
CA ILE A 159 1.81 3.57 -0.01
C ILE A 159 1.87 2.26 0.77
N ILE A 160 0.77 1.53 0.78
CA ILE A 160 0.64 0.21 1.39
C ILE A 160 0.10 -0.74 0.33
N GLY A 161 0.61 -1.97 0.30
CA GLY A 161 0.12 -3.04 -0.55
C GLY A 161 0.12 -4.39 0.15
N GLN A 162 -0.61 -5.33 -0.43
CA GLN A 162 -0.68 -6.72 0.03
C GLN A 162 -0.55 -7.64 -1.18
N GLY A 163 0.02 -8.82 -0.96
CA GLY A 163 0.24 -9.86 -1.97
C GLY A 163 0.92 -11.05 -1.29
N ASN A 164 1.53 -11.94 -2.05
CA ASN A 164 2.08 -13.17 -1.45
C ASN A 164 3.45 -13.57 -1.98
N THR A 165 4.27 -14.07 -1.06
CA THR A 165 5.50 -14.79 -1.36
C THR A 165 5.26 -16.27 -1.02
N ALA A 166 5.35 -17.14 -2.02
CA ALA A 166 4.85 -18.52 -1.94
C ALA A 166 3.39 -18.56 -1.42
N THR A 167 3.13 -19.28 -0.33
CA THR A 167 1.80 -19.44 0.29
C THR A 167 1.47 -18.37 1.34
N ILE A 168 2.41 -17.50 1.69
CA ILE A 168 2.24 -16.52 2.78
C ILE A 168 1.79 -15.19 2.21
N ASN A 169 0.63 -14.71 2.69
CA ASN A 169 0.18 -13.34 2.48
C ASN A 169 1.07 -12.38 3.29
N ASN A 170 1.77 -11.53 2.56
CA ASN A 170 2.66 -10.51 3.07
C ASN A 170 2.05 -9.13 2.81
N TRP A 171 2.31 -8.22 3.73
CA TRP A 171 2.05 -6.79 3.55
C TRP A 171 3.34 -6.06 3.28
N TRP A 172 3.25 -5.00 2.48
CA TRP A 172 4.33 -4.08 2.19
C TRP A 172 3.90 -2.67 2.48
N ILE A 173 4.78 -1.92 3.12
CA ILE A 173 4.65 -0.49 3.33
C ILE A 173 5.88 0.17 2.76
N TYR A 174 5.67 1.16 1.92
CA TYR A 174 6.71 1.84 1.16
C TYR A 174 7.18 3.07 1.93
N THR A 175 8.48 3.40 1.83
CA THR A 175 8.98 4.68 2.36
C THR A 175 8.39 5.87 1.59
N ASN A 176 8.02 6.93 2.32
CA ASN A 176 7.70 8.25 1.75
C ASN A 176 8.89 9.23 1.87
N PHE A 177 9.99 8.83 2.49
CA PHE A 177 11.14 9.69 2.80
C PHE A 177 12.49 9.00 2.56
N TRP A 178 13.32 9.63 1.73
CA TRP A 178 14.71 9.22 1.53
C TRP A 178 15.66 10.25 2.13
N PRO A 179 16.49 9.90 3.13
CA PRO A 179 17.45 10.81 3.71
C PRO A 179 18.48 11.25 2.66
N SER A 180 18.85 12.53 2.71
CA SER A 180 19.80 13.14 1.78
C SER A 180 21.11 13.48 2.50
N ASN A 181 22.22 13.37 1.80
CA ASN A 181 23.53 13.84 2.22
C ASN A 181 23.55 15.38 2.29
N LYS A 182 24.63 15.98 2.83
CA LYS A 182 24.79 17.45 2.93
C LYS A 182 24.75 18.18 1.57
N ASP A 183 25.09 17.49 0.49
CA ASP A 183 25.06 17.98 -0.90
C ASP A 183 23.68 17.81 -1.57
N GLY A 184 22.66 17.35 -0.83
CA GLY A 184 21.32 17.06 -1.36
C GLY A 184 21.20 15.73 -2.12
N THR A 185 22.30 14.98 -2.28
CA THR A 185 22.24 13.67 -2.95
C THR A 185 21.60 12.60 -2.06
N PRO A 186 20.99 11.55 -2.63
CA PRO A 186 20.39 10.46 -1.85
C PRO A 186 21.43 9.69 -1.03
N ALA A 187 21.21 9.53 0.28
CA ALA A 187 22.10 8.74 1.13
C ALA A 187 22.05 7.25 0.73
N LYS A 188 23.20 6.61 0.53
CA LYS A 188 23.31 5.31 -0.17
C LYS A 188 23.24 4.06 0.71
N SER A 189 23.36 4.15 2.04
CA SER A 189 23.57 2.97 2.90
C SER A 189 22.85 3.05 4.25
N GLY A 190 22.45 1.89 4.78
CA GLY A 190 22.02 1.70 6.19
C GLY A 190 20.61 2.19 6.57
N HIS A 191 19.94 2.97 5.72
CA HIS A 191 18.62 3.52 6.06
C HIS A 191 17.49 2.51 5.84
N LYS A 192 17.01 1.94 6.94
CA LYS A 192 15.72 1.22 7.04
C LYS A 192 14.59 2.12 6.53
N ASN A 193 13.49 1.52 6.08
CA ASN A 193 12.27 2.19 5.65
C ASN A 193 11.84 3.28 6.65
N ARG A 194 11.68 4.52 6.16
CA ARG A 194 11.34 5.70 6.96
C ARG A 194 10.01 6.28 6.51
N LEU A 195 9.30 6.84 7.48
CA LEU A 195 8.23 7.79 7.24
C LEU A 195 8.71 9.16 7.72
N GLU A 196 8.63 10.17 6.86
CA GLU A 196 8.58 11.57 7.33
C GLU A 196 7.12 11.94 7.57
N CYS A 197 6.87 12.53 8.74
CA CYS A 197 5.55 12.94 9.18
C CYS A 197 5.60 14.40 9.65
N ILE A 198 4.63 15.18 9.19
CA ILE A 198 4.45 16.60 9.50
C ILE A 198 3.43 16.79 10.61
N ARG A 199 3.67 17.75 11.49
CA ARG A 199 2.68 18.24 12.46
C ARG A 199 2.67 19.75 12.42
N TYR A 200 1.48 20.32 12.30
CA TYR A 200 1.24 21.75 12.49
C TYR A 200 0.80 22.02 13.92
N TYR A 201 1.50 22.89 14.63
CA TYR A 201 1.12 23.35 15.96
C TYR A 201 1.35 24.86 16.09
N ARG A 202 0.28 25.61 16.39
CA ARG A 202 0.32 27.10 16.47
C ARG A 202 0.97 27.77 15.24
N GLY A 203 0.68 27.26 14.04
CA GLY A 203 1.23 27.75 12.78
C GLY A 203 2.66 27.29 12.45
N LEU A 204 3.34 26.59 13.35
CA LEU A 204 4.67 26.02 13.10
C LEU A 204 4.56 24.61 12.53
N GLU A 205 5.24 24.35 11.41
CA GLU A 205 5.44 23.01 10.88
C GLU A 205 6.61 22.34 11.61
N THR A 206 6.39 21.10 12.06
CA THR A 206 7.43 20.25 12.64
C THR A 206 7.49 18.94 11.87
N ARG A 207 8.70 18.51 11.49
CA ARG A 207 8.96 17.24 10.82
C ARG A 207 9.60 16.26 11.78
N LYS A 208 9.11 15.01 11.77
CA LYS A 208 9.69 13.88 12.52
C LYS A 208 9.84 12.69 11.59
N GLN A 209 10.86 11.87 11.87
CA GLN A 209 11.09 10.62 11.15
C GLN A 209 10.70 9.44 12.03
N PHE A 210 10.05 8.46 11.43
CA PHE A 210 9.68 7.20 12.07
C PHE A 210 10.25 6.06 11.24
N SER A 211 10.75 5.03 11.92
CA SER A 211 11.17 3.78 11.30
C SER A 211 10.00 2.82 11.24
N ILE A 212 9.92 2.05 10.16
CA ILE A 212 8.99 0.93 10.07
C ILE A 212 9.80 -0.37 10.15
N SER A 213 9.51 -1.17 11.17
CA SER A 213 10.14 -2.45 11.42
C SER A 213 9.13 -3.60 11.37
N ARG A 214 9.62 -4.80 11.06
CA ARG A 214 8.80 -6.02 11.05
C ARG A 214 8.51 -6.53 12.46
N THR A 215 7.47 -7.34 12.57
CA THR A 215 7.36 -8.35 13.63
C THR A 215 7.57 -9.75 13.05
N THR A 216 7.38 -10.80 13.86
CA THR A 216 7.31 -12.18 13.39
C THR A 216 6.00 -12.53 12.66
N LYS A 217 4.95 -11.69 12.77
CA LYS A 217 3.67 -11.88 12.06
C LYS A 217 3.74 -11.21 10.68
N SER A 218 3.25 -11.89 9.64
CA SER A 218 3.26 -11.41 8.24
C SER A 218 2.23 -10.32 7.93
N ASN A 219 1.48 -9.89 8.94
CA ASN A 219 0.49 -8.82 8.87
C ASN A 219 0.60 -7.79 10.00
N LYS A 220 1.79 -7.62 10.58
CA LYS A 220 2.04 -6.61 11.62
C LYS A 220 3.35 -5.84 11.40
N PHE A 221 3.28 -4.53 11.54
CA PHE A 221 4.42 -3.61 11.56
C PHE A 221 4.55 -2.95 12.93
N VAL A 222 5.79 -2.70 13.35
CA VAL A 222 6.13 -1.87 14.51
C VAL A 222 6.68 -0.55 14.00
N ILE A 223 6.14 0.55 14.52
CA ILE A 223 6.54 1.90 14.16
C ILE A 223 7.13 2.58 15.40
N SER A 224 8.35 3.07 15.22
CA SER A 224 9.20 3.62 16.28
C SER A 224 9.77 4.94 15.80
N ARG A 225 9.76 5.96 16.65
CA ARG A 225 10.43 7.23 16.34
C ARG A 225 11.92 7.01 16.06
N ILE A 226 12.46 7.79 15.14
CA ILE A 226 13.90 7.99 14.97
C ILE A 226 14.17 9.40 15.51
N ASP A 227 14.69 9.49 16.73
CA ASP A 227 15.25 10.72 17.29
C ASP A 227 16.65 11.02 16.73
#